data_AF-A0AB37UDI1-F1
#
_entry.id   AF-A0AB37UDI1-F1
#
_cell.length_a   1.000
_cell.length_b   1.000
_cell.length_c   1.000
_cell.angle_alpha   90.00
_cell.angle_beta   90.00
_cell.angle_gamma   90.00
#
_symmetry.space_group_name_H-M   'P 1'
#
loop_
_entity.id
_entity.type
_entity.pdbx_description
1 polymer ?
#
loop_
_entity_poly.entity_id
_entity_poly.type
_entity_poly.pdbx_seq_one_letter_code
_entity_poly.pdbx_strand_id
1 'polypeptide(L)'
;MNPPKYNEHDYINFLIATQKAYSGTEAQRVQPESANPAAHDAITRLLHRMEPSPETLWLEAKQHVSFDKGILVIDDSTLDKFYAEKMELVTRHWSGKHGRVVQGINLISLLWTQGDSHIPLDYRFYEKSVDGATKNDHFRAMLDTAKIRAFTPQCVVFDSWYSSLDNLKLIRRHEWIWLTRFKCNRHVNPDGTGNRP
;
A
#
# COMPACT_ATOMS: atom_id res chain seq x y z
N MET A 1 16.54 14.50 -28.24
CA MET A 1 15.54 13.45 -27.93
C MET A 1 14.17 14.09 -28.05
N ASN A 2 13.20 13.49 -28.77
CA ASN A 2 11.87 14.10 -28.89
C ASN A 2 11.17 14.11 -27.51
N PRO A 3 10.42 15.17 -27.17
CA PRO A 3 9.68 15.22 -25.92
C PRO A 3 8.67 14.07 -25.84
N PRO A 4 8.39 13.55 -24.63
CA PRO A 4 7.36 12.52 -24.45
C PRO A 4 6.00 13.05 -24.89
N LYS A 5 5.27 12.25 -25.70
CA LYS A 5 3.94 12.59 -26.21
C LYS A 5 2.80 12.32 -25.20
N TYR A 6 3.12 11.67 -24.08
CA TYR A 6 2.18 11.27 -23.04
C TYR A 6 2.90 11.42 -21.70
N ASN A 7 2.28 12.11 -20.75
CA ASN A 7 2.86 12.40 -19.43
C ASN A 7 2.08 11.72 -18.29
N GLU A 8 2.56 11.88 -17.07
CA GLU A 8 1.97 11.27 -15.87
C GLU A 8 0.54 11.75 -15.59
N HIS A 9 0.24 13.03 -15.81
CA HIS A 9 -1.09 13.58 -15.61
C HIS A 9 -2.10 13.02 -16.63
N ASP A 10 -1.68 12.82 -17.88
CA ASP A 10 -2.50 12.17 -18.90
C ASP A 10 -2.87 10.75 -18.45
N TYR A 11 -1.90 10.02 -17.91
CA TYR A 11 -2.11 8.66 -17.43
C TYR A 11 -2.99 8.61 -16.17
N ILE A 12 -2.78 9.51 -15.21
CA ILE A 12 -3.63 9.65 -14.01
C ILE A 12 -5.07 9.94 -14.41
N ASN A 13 -5.28 10.91 -15.32
CA ASN A 13 -6.61 11.23 -15.83
C ASN A 13 -7.26 10.03 -16.53
N PHE A 14 -6.49 9.27 -17.31
CA PHE A 14 -6.95 8.02 -17.91
C PHE A 14 -7.40 7.01 -16.85
N LEU A 15 -6.62 6.81 -15.78
CA LEU A 15 -6.96 5.88 -14.69
C LEU A 15 -8.22 6.32 -13.93
N ILE A 16 -8.43 7.62 -13.73
CA ILE A 16 -9.61 8.18 -13.06
C ILE A 16 -10.86 8.03 -13.95
N ALA A 17 -10.75 8.34 -15.25
CA ALA A 17 -11.89 8.36 -16.16
C ALA A 17 -12.32 6.96 -16.62
N THR A 18 -11.38 6.04 -16.73
CA THR A 18 -11.64 4.68 -17.24
C THR A 18 -12.25 3.81 -16.15
N GLN A 19 -13.29 3.05 -16.50
CA GLN A 19 -14.03 2.20 -15.55
C GLN A 19 -13.89 0.69 -15.81
N LYS A 20 -13.45 0.29 -17.02
CA LYS A 20 -13.52 -1.12 -17.47
C LYS A 20 -12.20 -1.66 -18.02
N ALA A 21 -11.58 -0.97 -18.96
CA ALA A 21 -10.45 -1.50 -19.73
C ALA A 21 -9.18 -0.68 -19.49
N TYR A 22 -8.32 -1.12 -18.58
CA TYR A 22 -7.05 -0.46 -18.30
C TYR A 22 -5.95 -1.04 -19.19
N SER A 23 -5.87 -0.61 -20.44
CA SER A 23 -4.82 -1.01 -21.40
C SER A 23 -4.21 0.20 -22.11
N GLY A 24 -2.97 0.07 -22.61
CA GLY A 24 -2.34 1.11 -23.42
C GLY A 24 -3.11 1.39 -24.73
N THR A 25 -3.81 0.39 -25.28
CA THR A 25 -4.67 0.56 -26.46
C THR A 25 -5.94 1.33 -26.14
N GLU A 26 -6.54 1.11 -24.96
CA GLU A 26 -7.69 1.89 -24.51
C GLU A 26 -7.28 3.31 -24.19
N ALA A 27 -6.17 3.49 -23.45
CA ALA A 27 -5.58 4.79 -23.19
C ALA A 27 -5.29 5.53 -24.48
N GLN A 28 -4.83 4.85 -25.54
CA GLN A 28 -4.67 5.44 -26.86
C GLN A 28 -6.01 5.91 -27.46
N ARG A 29 -7.06 5.07 -27.35
CA ARG A 29 -8.37 5.27 -27.98
C ARG A 29 -9.17 6.43 -27.38
N VAL A 30 -9.06 6.65 -26.08
CA VAL A 30 -9.90 7.63 -25.34
C VAL A 30 -9.24 9.01 -25.19
N GLN A 31 -8.13 9.26 -25.88
CA GLN A 31 -7.45 10.56 -25.83
C GLN A 31 -8.26 11.64 -26.56
N PRO A 32 -8.09 12.92 -26.16
CA PRO A 32 -8.55 14.05 -26.94
C PRO A 32 -8.00 14.03 -28.37
N GLU A 33 -8.78 14.53 -29.32
CA GLU A 33 -8.31 14.73 -30.69
C GLU A 33 -7.11 15.68 -30.72
N SER A 34 -6.04 15.29 -31.41
CA SER A 34 -4.84 16.10 -31.57
C SER A 34 -4.16 15.78 -32.89
N ALA A 35 -3.34 16.70 -33.39
CA ALA A 35 -2.62 16.51 -34.66
C ALA A 35 -1.57 15.37 -34.59
N ASN A 36 -1.16 14.98 -33.39
CA ASN A 36 -0.09 13.98 -33.19
C ASN A 36 -0.34 13.16 -31.90
N PRO A 37 -1.41 12.34 -31.85
CA PRO A 37 -1.81 11.65 -30.65
C PRO A 37 -0.76 10.62 -30.20
N ALA A 38 -0.69 10.36 -28.90
CA ALA A 38 0.20 9.34 -28.38
C ALA A 38 -0.32 7.95 -28.77
N ALA A 39 0.55 7.10 -29.33
CA ALA A 39 0.23 5.69 -29.52
C ALA A 39 0.43 4.92 -28.20
N HIS A 40 -0.12 3.70 -28.11
CA HIS A 40 0.07 2.81 -26.96
C HIS A 40 1.56 2.59 -26.60
N ASP A 41 2.46 2.59 -27.59
CA ASP A 41 3.91 2.53 -27.35
C ASP A 41 4.47 3.73 -26.57
N ALA A 42 3.89 4.91 -26.71
CA ALA A 42 4.28 6.08 -25.92
C ALA A 42 3.88 5.92 -24.45
N ILE A 43 2.70 5.32 -24.21
CA ILE A 43 2.19 4.99 -22.88
C ILE A 43 3.07 3.90 -22.24
N THR A 44 3.37 2.82 -22.96
CA THR A 44 4.29 1.76 -22.49
C THR A 44 5.66 2.34 -22.11
N ARG A 45 6.22 3.22 -22.95
CA ARG A 45 7.48 3.90 -22.63
C ARG A 45 7.37 4.83 -21.43
N LEU A 46 6.24 5.49 -21.19
CA LEU A 46 6.01 6.26 -19.98
C LEU A 46 6.05 5.33 -18.75
N LEU A 47 5.29 4.24 -18.78
CA LEU A 47 5.25 3.26 -17.69
C LEU A 47 6.62 2.67 -17.35
N HIS A 48 7.47 2.42 -18.34
CA HIS A 48 8.84 1.95 -18.09
C HIS A 48 9.78 3.01 -17.52
N ARG A 49 9.48 4.30 -17.71
CA ARG A 49 10.28 5.40 -17.13
C ARG A 49 9.76 5.85 -15.78
N MET A 50 8.48 5.64 -15.50
CA MET A 50 7.88 5.97 -14.22
C MET A 50 8.30 4.92 -13.19
N GLU A 51 8.99 5.39 -12.16
CA GLU A 51 9.25 4.61 -10.96
C GLU A 51 8.51 5.30 -9.80
N PRO A 52 7.20 5.04 -9.63
CA PRO A 52 6.46 5.64 -8.53
C PRO A 52 7.14 5.20 -7.23
N SER A 53 7.56 6.20 -6.44
CA SER A 53 8.21 5.96 -5.16
C SER A 53 7.23 6.29 -4.02
N PRO A 54 7.34 5.62 -2.87
CA PRO A 54 6.55 5.97 -1.70
C PRO A 54 6.84 7.40 -1.19
N GLU A 55 8.00 7.97 -1.51
CA GLU A 55 8.32 9.36 -1.19
C GLU A 55 7.54 10.34 -2.08
N THR A 56 7.41 10.06 -3.38
CA THR A 56 6.56 10.87 -4.28
C THR A 56 5.12 10.88 -3.79
N LEU A 57 4.58 9.72 -3.38
CA LEU A 57 3.26 9.63 -2.78
C LEU A 57 3.15 10.51 -1.52
N TRP A 58 4.14 10.43 -0.64
CA TRP A 58 4.16 11.22 0.58
C TRP A 58 4.19 12.73 0.33
N LEU A 59 4.96 13.19 -0.66
CA LEU A 59 5.06 14.61 -0.99
C LEU A 59 3.72 15.22 -1.41
N GLU A 60 2.87 14.45 -2.06
CA GLU A 60 1.48 14.82 -2.35
C GLU A 60 0.60 14.68 -1.10
N ALA A 61 0.62 13.52 -0.44
CA ALA A 61 -0.25 13.19 0.68
C ALA A 61 -0.09 14.16 1.88
N LYS A 62 1.12 14.62 2.17
CA LYS A 62 1.40 15.49 3.34
C LYS A 62 0.61 16.80 3.33
N GLN A 63 0.15 17.25 2.16
CA GLN A 63 -0.63 18.48 2.02
C GLN A 63 -2.10 18.30 2.45
N HIS A 64 -2.55 17.05 2.59
CA HIS A 64 -3.95 16.68 2.80
C HIS A 64 -4.21 16.04 4.16
N VAL A 65 -3.23 16.03 5.06
CA VAL A 65 -3.30 15.31 6.34
C VAL A 65 -2.96 16.22 7.50
N SER A 66 -3.55 15.93 8.66
CA SER A 66 -3.19 16.55 9.94
C SER A 66 -2.36 15.58 10.76
N PHE A 67 -1.18 16.02 11.20
CA PHE A 67 -0.23 15.17 11.91
C PHE A 67 -0.68 14.82 13.33
N ASP A 68 -1.55 15.63 13.93
CA ASP A 68 -2.06 15.52 15.31
C ASP A 68 -3.50 15.01 15.42
N LYS A 69 -4.09 14.62 14.28
CA LYS A 69 -5.48 14.16 14.19
C LYS A 69 -5.59 12.91 13.34
N GLY A 70 -6.76 12.29 13.41
CA GLY A 70 -7.06 11.10 12.63
C GLY A 70 -6.36 9.86 13.17
N ILE A 71 -6.56 8.78 12.45
CA ILE A 71 -5.98 7.47 12.76
C ILE A 71 -5.06 7.03 11.63
N LEU A 72 -4.09 6.19 11.96
CA LEU A 72 -3.29 5.46 10.99
C LEU A 72 -3.88 4.06 10.82
N VAL A 73 -4.11 3.65 9.58
CA VAL A 73 -4.61 2.32 9.23
C VAL A 73 -3.55 1.60 8.43
N ILE A 74 -3.16 0.40 8.86
CA ILE A 74 -2.27 -0.47 8.10
C ILE A 74 -3.02 -1.74 7.71
N ASP A 75 -2.99 -2.04 6.43
CA ASP A 75 -3.57 -3.27 5.87
C ASP A 75 -2.75 -3.74 4.67
N ASP A 76 -2.95 -5.00 4.27
CA ASP A 76 -2.35 -5.57 3.07
C ASP A 76 -3.38 -6.11 2.09
N SER A 77 -3.10 -5.91 0.80
CA SER A 77 -3.94 -6.35 -0.29
C SER A 77 -3.14 -7.21 -1.26
N THR A 78 -3.78 -8.27 -1.77
CA THR A 78 -3.20 -9.11 -2.82
C THR A 78 -3.88 -8.80 -4.14
N LEU A 79 -3.10 -8.30 -5.11
CA LEU A 79 -3.52 -8.17 -6.49
C LEU A 79 -3.34 -9.52 -7.17
N ASP A 80 -4.46 -10.22 -7.42
CA ASP A 80 -4.45 -11.54 -8.04
C ASP A 80 -3.82 -11.49 -9.44
N LYS A 81 -2.88 -12.40 -9.71
CA LYS A 81 -2.17 -12.55 -10.99
C LYS A 81 -2.13 -14.01 -11.41
N PHE A 82 -3.30 -14.63 -11.53
CA PHE A 82 -3.46 -16.06 -11.84
C PHE A 82 -2.75 -16.54 -13.11
N TYR A 83 -2.61 -15.66 -14.10
CA TYR A 83 -2.03 -15.99 -15.41
C TYR A 83 -0.61 -15.42 -15.59
N ALA A 84 0.04 -14.98 -14.51
CA ALA A 84 1.40 -14.47 -14.60
C ALA A 84 2.42 -15.61 -14.68
N GLU A 85 3.16 -15.67 -15.79
CA GLU A 85 4.21 -16.67 -16.00
C GLU A 85 5.61 -16.15 -15.66
N LYS A 86 5.91 -14.89 -16.03
CA LYS A 86 7.20 -14.22 -15.82
C LYS A 86 6.98 -12.74 -15.50
N MET A 87 6.66 -12.45 -14.25
CA MET A 87 6.44 -11.08 -13.79
C MET A 87 7.08 -10.91 -12.41
N GLU A 88 7.94 -9.90 -12.29
CA GLU A 88 8.58 -9.48 -11.04
C GLU A 88 7.50 -9.12 -10.00
N LEU A 89 7.82 -9.24 -8.71
CA LEU A 89 6.89 -9.05 -7.57
C LEU A 89 5.77 -10.11 -7.42
N VAL A 90 5.60 -11.04 -8.37
CA VAL A 90 4.58 -12.09 -8.23
C VAL A 90 5.08 -13.20 -7.32
N THR A 91 4.47 -13.29 -6.15
CA THR A 91 4.72 -14.35 -5.18
C THR A 91 3.44 -15.08 -4.79
N ARG A 92 3.59 -16.22 -4.11
CA ARG A 92 2.45 -17.01 -3.62
C ARG A 92 2.04 -16.54 -2.23
N HIS A 93 0.78 -16.16 -2.09
CA HIS A 93 0.23 -15.66 -0.82
C HIS A 93 -1.11 -16.31 -0.52
N TRP A 94 -1.42 -16.48 0.76
CA TRP A 94 -2.79 -16.78 1.16
C TRP A 94 -3.70 -15.61 0.78
N SER A 95 -4.78 -15.89 0.04
CA SER A 95 -5.82 -14.91 -0.24
C SER A 95 -7.05 -15.23 0.59
N GLY A 96 -7.42 -14.30 1.49
CA GLY A 96 -8.66 -14.40 2.25
C GLY A 96 -9.90 -14.45 1.37
N LYS A 97 -9.87 -13.75 0.21
CA LYS A 97 -10.94 -13.76 -0.79
C LYS A 97 -11.17 -15.15 -1.40
N HIS A 98 -10.09 -15.86 -1.71
CA HIS A 98 -10.17 -17.17 -2.39
C HIS A 98 -10.11 -18.36 -1.44
N GLY A 99 -9.79 -18.15 -0.16
CA GLY A 99 -9.62 -19.22 0.82
C GLY A 99 -8.49 -20.19 0.48
N ARG A 100 -7.50 -19.75 -0.30
CA ARG A 100 -6.37 -20.57 -0.76
C ARG A 100 -5.15 -19.72 -1.06
N VAL A 101 -4.01 -20.39 -1.26
CA VAL A 101 -2.80 -19.74 -1.78
C VAL A 101 -3.00 -19.41 -3.26
N VAL A 102 -2.78 -18.14 -3.61
CA VAL A 102 -2.86 -17.60 -4.97
C VAL A 102 -1.55 -16.94 -5.36
N GLN A 103 -1.30 -16.85 -6.67
CA GLN A 103 -0.23 -16.01 -7.20
C GLN A 103 -0.74 -14.58 -7.33
N GLY A 104 0.04 -13.63 -6.83
CA GLY A 104 -0.30 -12.22 -6.88
C GLY A 104 0.83 -11.32 -6.41
N ILE A 105 0.58 -10.01 -6.49
CA ILE A 105 1.45 -8.99 -5.92
C ILE A 105 0.83 -8.59 -4.58
N ASN A 106 1.60 -8.69 -3.49
CA ASN A 106 1.12 -8.26 -2.19
C ASN A 106 1.63 -6.85 -1.86
N LEU A 107 0.70 -5.96 -1.57
CA LEU A 107 0.93 -4.55 -1.28
C LEU A 107 0.48 -4.27 0.15
N ILE A 108 1.39 -3.76 0.97
CA ILE A 108 1.10 -3.25 2.31
C ILE A 108 0.93 -1.75 2.19
N SER A 109 -0.15 -1.19 2.71
CA SER A 109 -0.46 0.23 2.65
C SER A 109 -0.61 0.83 4.04
N LEU A 110 -0.11 2.05 4.22
CA LEU A 110 -0.39 2.91 5.36
C LEU A 110 -1.30 4.03 4.89
N LEU A 111 -2.46 4.14 5.54
CA LEU A 111 -3.49 5.12 5.24
C LEU A 111 -3.68 6.02 6.46
N TRP A 112 -3.88 7.32 6.24
CA TRP A 112 -4.40 8.24 7.24
C TRP A 112 -5.91 8.41 7.03
N THR A 113 -6.67 8.41 8.11
CA THR A 113 -8.13 8.60 8.04
C THR A 113 -8.64 9.57 9.10
N GLN A 114 -9.48 10.51 8.66
CA GLN A 114 -10.23 11.41 9.54
C GLN A 114 -11.62 11.66 8.93
N GLY A 115 -12.67 11.14 9.57
CA GLY A 115 -14.02 11.16 8.99
C GLY A 115 -14.06 10.42 7.66
N ASP A 116 -14.55 11.07 6.61
CA ASP A 116 -14.64 10.50 5.26
C ASP A 116 -13.35 10.65 4.43
N SER A 117 -12.34 11.35 4.95
CA SER A 117 -11.06 11.53 4.26
C SER A 117 -10.13 10.33 4.48
N HIS A 118 -9.68 9.73 3.37
CA HIS A 118 -8.82 8.54 3.35
C HIS A 118 -7.61 8.82 2.46
N ILE A 119 -6.45 9.09 3.06
CA ILE A 119 -5.25 9.54 2.34
C ILE A 119 -4.12 8.51 2.46
N PRO A 120 -3.63 7.91 1.36
CA PRO A 120 -2.50 6.99 1.40
C PRO A 120 -1.21 7.74 1.72
N LEU A 121 -0.50 7.29 2.75
CA LEU A 121 0.75 7.91 3.24
C LEU A 121 2.00 7.21 2.74
N ASP A 122 1.91 5.88 2.59
CA ASP A 122 3.05 5.03 2.30
C ASP A 122 2.58 3.65 1.77
N TYR A 123 3.43 2.96 1.02
CA TYR A 123 3.21 1.58 0.59
C TYR A 123 4.51 0.78 0.50
N ARG A 124 4.41 -0.54 0.64
CA ARG A 124 5.52 -1.49 0.48
C ARG A 124 5.05 -2.69 -0.34
N PHE A 125 5.84 -3.07 -1.35
CA PHE A 125 5.68 -4.37 -1.98
C PHE A 125 6.29 -5.43 -1.08
N TYR A 126 5.56 -6.51 -0.84
CA TYR A 126 6.09 -7.63 -0.08
C TYR A 126 6.83 -8.60 -1.01
N GLU A 127 8.16 -8.55 -0.96
CA GLU A 127 9.04 -9.38 -1.79
C GLU A 127 10.19 -9.96 -0.97
N LYS A 128 9.85 -10.90 -0.09
CA LYS A 128 10.79 -11.50 0.88
C LYS A 128 12.06 -12.09 0.23
N SER A 129 12.01 -12.54 -1.02
CA SER A 129 13.19 -13.07 -1.71
C SER A 129 14.21 -12.00 -2.09
N VAL A 130 13.80 -10.74 -2.19
CA VAL A 130 14.64 -9.61 -2.60
C VAL A 130 15.21 -8.88 -1.39
N ASP A 131 14.36 -8.49 -0.43
CA ASP A 131 14.78 -7.68 0.72
C ASP A 131 14.94 -8.47 2.03
N GLY A 132 14.49 -9.73 2.06
CA GLY A 132 14.47 -10.56 3.27
C GLY A 132 13.41 -10.16 4.30
N ALA A 133 12.67 -9.08 4.07
CA ALA A 133 11.74 -8.49 5.02
C ALA A 133 10.43 -9.29 5.08
N THR A 134 9.90 -9.42 6.29
CA THR A 134 8.54 -9.91 6.52
C THR A 134 7.55 -8.74 6.45
N LYS A 135 6.26 -9.05 6.27
CA LYS A 135 5.23 -8.02 6.37
C LYS A 135 5.24 -7.30 7.72
N ASN A 136 5.63 -7.96 8.82
CA ASN A 136 5.77 -7.32 10.12
C ASN A 136 6.99 -6.37 10.17
N ASP A 137 8.03 -6.62 9.39
CA ASP A 137 9.16 -5.69 9.26
C ASP A 137 8.71 -4.43 8.52
N HIS A 138 7.99 -4.58 7.40
CA HIS A 138 7.40 -3.45 6.69
C HIS A 138 6.42 -2.66 7.56
N PHE A 139 5.52 -3.34 8.28
CA PHE A 139 4.59 -2.71 9.22
C PHE A 139 5.32 -1.77 10.19
N ARG A 140 6.39 -2.28 10.81
CA ARG A 140 7.18 -1.52 11.78
C ARG A 140 7.93 -0.37 11.12
N ALA A 141 8.57 -0.59 9.97
CA ALA A 141 9.28 0.42 9.22
C ALA A 141 8.38 1.58 8.75
N MET A 142 7.14 1.28 8.36
CA MET A 142 6.15 2.30 7.97
C MET A 142 5.71 3.14 9.18
N LEU A 143 5.52 2.53 10.35
CA LEU A 143 5.22 3.27 11.58
C LEU A 143 6.40 4.11 12.08
N ASP A 144 7.62 3.60 11.99
CA ASP A 144 8.82 4.37 12.32
C ASP A 144 8.97 5.58 11.39
N THR A 145 8.69 5.39 10.10
CA THR A 145 8.67 6.48 9.11
C THR A 145 7.59 7.51 9.46
N ALA A 146 6.38 7.08 9.85
CA ALA A 146 5.33 7.98 10.32
C ALA A 146 5.75 8.75 11.59
N LYS A 147 6.46 8.10 12.53
CA LYS A 147 6.98 8.76 13.73
C LYS A 147 8.03 9.81 13.40
N ILE A 148 8.95 9.49 12.47
CA ILE A 148 9.96 10.44 11.96
C ILE A 148 9.28 11.64 11.27
N ARG A 149 8.16 11.41 10.56
CA ARG A 149 7.31 12.45 9.97
C ARG A 149 6.46 13.22 11.02
N ALA A 150 6.72 13.02 12.31
CA ALA A 150 6.08 13.71 13.44
C ALA A 150 4.56 13.45 13.59
N PHE A 151 4.06 12.30 13.13
CA PHE A 151 2.68 11.93 13.40
C PHE A 151 2.45 11.68 14.90
N THR A 152 1.28 12.11 15.38
CA THR A 152 0.72 11.86 16.71
C THR A 152 -0.74 11.44 16.51
N PRO A 153 -0.97 10.27 15.89
CA PRO A 153 -2.31 9.83 15.56
C PRO A 153 -3.09 9.47 16.83
N GLN A 154 -4.41 9.61 16.76
CA GLN A 154 -5.29 9.23 17.86
C GLN A 154 -5.27 7.71 18.11
N CYS A 155 -5.06 6.94 17.05
CA CYS A 155 -4.97 5.49 17.10
C CYS A 155 -4.25 4.92 15.88
N VAL A 156 -3.61 3.76 16.04
CA VAL A 156 -3.13 2.90 14.95
C VAL A 156 -4.04 1.67 14.86
N VAL A 157 -4.69 1.46 13.71
CA VAL A 157 -5.66 0.39 13.46
C VAL A 157 -5.12 -0.59 12.42
N PHE A 158 -5.27 -1.89 12.66
CA PHE A 158 -4.77 -2.94 11.77
C PHE A 158 -5.43 -4.29 12.03
N ASP A 159 -5.37 -5.19 11.05
CA ASP A 159 -5.93 -6.55 11.18
C ASP A 159 -5.17 -7.42 12.20
N SER A 160 -5.89 -8.41 12.73
CA SER A 160 -5.39 -9.40 13.68
C SER A 160 -4.12 -10.13 13.25
N TRP A 161 -3.87 -10.25 11.93
CA TRP A 161 -2.64 -10.86 11.44
C TRP A 161 -1.38 -10.09 11.89
N TYR A 162 -1.48 -8.77 12.06
CA TYR A 162 -0.39 -7.90 12.53
C TYR A 162 -0.30 -7.78 14.06
N SER A 163 -1.09 -8.53 14.83
CA SER A 163 -1.16 -8.46 16.30
C SER A 163 0.02 -9.10 17.06
N SER A 164 1.21 -9.16 16.42
CA SER A 164 2.44 -9.68 17.01
C SER A 164 2.89 -8.85 18.22
N LEU A 165 3.55 -9.47 19.20
CA LEU A 165 3.96 -8.76 20.42
C LEU A 165 4.93 -7.61 20.11
N ASP A 166 5.82 -7.79 19.13
CA ASP A 166 6.80 -6.78 18.75
C ASP A 166 6.17 -5.55 18.10
N ASN A 167 5.13 -5.74 17.27
CA ASN A 167 4.36 -4.63 16.69
C ASN A 167 3.63 -3.84 17.78
N LEU A 168 2.96 -4.54 18.70
CA LEU A 168 2.24 -3.89 19.80
C LEU A 168 3.18 -3.10 20.72
N LYS A 169 4.36 -3.67 21.02
CA LYS A 169 5.40 -3.00 21.79
C LYS A 169 5.96 -1.79 21.05
N LEU A 170 6.13 -1.86 19.73
CA LEU A 170 6.60 -0.71 18.94
C LEU A 170 5.62 0.46 19.04
N ILE A 171 4.32 0.22 18.79
CA ILE A 171 3.31 1.29 18.84
C ILE A 171 3.29 1.94 20.23
N ARG A 172 3.42 1.14 21.29
CA ARG A 172 3.53 1.66 22.66
C ARG A 172 4.80 2.48 22.91
N ARG A 173 5.95 2.09 22.35
CA ARG A 173 7.18 2.89 22.43
C ARG A 173 7.05 4.23 21.70
N HIS A 174 6.24 4.30 20.66
CA HIS A 174 5.90 5.55 19.98
C HIS A 174 4.92 6.43 20.77
N GLU A 175 4.46 5.96 21.94
CA GLU A 175 3.46 6.59 22.79
C GLU A 175 2.09 6.71 22.12
N TRP A 176 1.82 5.82 21.16
CA TRP A 176 0.55 5.78 20.43
C TRP A 176 -0.38 4.69 20.99
N ILE A 177 -1.67 4.91 20.80
CA ILE A 177 -2.71 3.93 21.09
C ILE A 177 -2.90 3.04 19.86
N TRP A 178 -3.25 1.76 20.06
CA TRP A 178 -3.60 0.85 18.97
C TRP A 178 -4.98 0.22 19.20
N LEU A 179 -5.61 -0.17 18.08
CA LEU A 179 -6.83 -0.96 18.06
C LEU A 179 -6.68 -2.08 17.03
N THR A 180 -6.78 -3.32 17.49
CA THR A 180 -6.71 -4.50 16.63
C THR A 180 -7.56 -5.62 17.22
N ARG A 181 -7.79 -6.67 16.44
CA ARG A 181 -8.42 -7.91 16.90
C ARG A 181 -7.35 -8.92 17.27
N PHE A 182 -7.63 -9.80 18.22
CA PHE A 182 -6.78 -10.96 18.50
C PHE A 182 -7.41 -12.22 17.94
N LYS A 183 -6.57 -13.17 17.50
CA LYS A 183 -7.02 -14.53 17.19
C LYS A 183 -7.32 -15.27 18.49
N CYS A 184 -8.27 -16.21 18.45
CA CYS A 184 -8.69 -16.99 19.61
C CYS A 184 -7.58 -17.87 20.24
N ASN A 185 -6.49 -18.11 19.52
CA ASN A 185 -5.34 -18.88 19.98
C ASN A 185 -4.21 -18.00 20.55
N ARG A 186 -4.49 -16.72 20.86
CA ARG A 186 -3.50 -15.79 21.40
C ARG A 186 -3.36 -16.03 22.90
N HIS A 187 -2.18 -16.46 23.32
CA HIS A 187 -1.93 -16.57 24.76
C HIS A 187 -1.82 -15.18 25.41
N VAL A 188 -2.48 -15.01 26.55
CA VAL A 188 -2.52 -13.79 27.37
C VAL A 188 -2.17 -14.11 28.83
N ASN A 189 -1.69 -13.11 29.57
CA ASN A 189 -1.32 -13.25 30.98
C ASN A 189 -2.01 -12.16 31.83
N PRO A 190 -3.34 -12.26 32.04
CA PRO A 190 -4.10 -11.22 32.73
C PRO A 190 -3.79 -11.14 34.23
N ASP A 191 -3.40 -12.26 34.85
CA ASP A 191 -3.13 -12.37 36.29
C ASP A 191 -1.64 -12.32 36.66
N GLY A 192 -0.75 -12.16 35.68
CA GLY A 192 0.70 -12.11 35.88
C GLY A 192 1.35 -13.47 36.17
N THR A 193 0.59 -14.58 36.19
CA THR A 193 1.09 -15.91 36.58
C THR A 193 1.60 -16.75 35.42
N GLY A 194 1.37 -16.33 34.17
CA GLY A 194 1.86 -17.00 32.98
C GLY A 194 0.94 -16.84 31.78
N ASN A 195 1.47 -17.13 30.59
CA ASN A 195 0.69 -17.08 29.35
C ASN A 195 -0.30 -18.26 29.29
N ARG A 196 -1.58 -17.97 29.15
CA ARG A 196 -2.68 -18.94 28.98
C ARG A 196 -3.45 -18.64 27.68
N PRO A 197 -3.99 -19.64 26.98
CA PRO A 197 -4.77 -19.43 25.76
C PRO A 197 -6.02 -18.58 26.00
#